data_AF-A0AAW1VTS8-F1
#
_entry.id   AF-A0AAW1VTS8-F1
#
_cell.length_a   1.000
_cell.length_b   1.000
_cell.length_c   1.000
_cell.angle_alpha   90.00
_cell.angle_beta   90.00
_cell.angle_gamma   90.00
#
_symmetry.space_group_name_H-M   'P 1'
#
loop_
_entity.id
_entity.type
_entity.pdbx_description
1 polymer ?
#
loop_
_entity_poly.entity_id
_entity_poly.type
_entity_poly.pdbx_seq_one_letter_code
_entity_poly.pdbx_strand_id
1 'polypeptide(L)'
;MVALPQLLHYHHHFPKTHLQTSTFHRQNLTKRGSASLTRTSISSDPHPLHRKCSLAFLAPLEAILFDIDGTLCDSDPLHYYAFREMIQEVGFNGGIPITEEFFIENISGMHNEELCGVLFPDWDLQRARKFFEDKEDMFRRLASERLEPMKGPT
;
A
#
# COMPACT_ATOMS: atom_id res chain seq x y z
N MET A 1 32.27 8.64 4.98
CA MET A 1 30.86 8.28 4.73
C MET A 1 30.17 9.54 4.26
N VAL A 2 29.77 9.61 2.99
CA VAL A 2 28.96 10.73 2.50
C VAL A 2 27.52 10.42 2.90
N ALA A 3 26.85 11.36 3.58
CA ALA A 3 25.48 11.18 4.01
C ALA A 3 24.54 11.26 2.80
N LEU A 4 23.54 10.39 2.75
CA LEU A 4 22.48 10.44 1.75
C LEU A 4 21.67 11.75 1.90
N PRO A 5 21.13 12.30 0.80
CA PRO A 5 20.29 13.49 0.87
C PRO A 5 19.06 13.19 1.73
N GLN A 6 18.75 14.06 2.69
CA GLN A 6 17.46 14.01 3.36
C GLN A 6 16.40 14.52 2.38
N LEU A 7 15.45 13.65 2.02
CA LEU A 7 14.34 14.03 1.15
C LEU A 7 13.33 14.86 1.96
N LEU A 8 12.86 15.96 1.36
CA LEU A 8 11.82 16.80 1.96
C LEU A 8 10.51 16.00 2.01
N HIS A 9 10.10 15.59 3.20
CA HIS A 9 8.83 14.91 3.42
C HIS A 9 7.66 15.88 3.18
N TYR A 10 7.00 15.75 2.02
CA TYR A 10 5.75 16.45 1.76
C TYR A 10 4.57 15.61 2.29
N HIS A 11 4.01 16.01 3.43
CA HIS A 11 2.74 15.43 3.91
C HIS A 11 1.57 15.98 3.09
N HIS A 12 1.07 15.21 2.12
CA HIS A 12 -0.23 15.51 1.49
C HIS A 12 -1.37 14.71 2.14
N HIS A 13 -2.31 15.45 2.73
CA HIS A 13 -3.58 14.95 3.24
C HIS A 13 -4.48 14.52 2.07
N PHE A 14 -4.84 13.25 2.00
CA PHE A 14 -5.87 12.77 1.08
C PHE A 14 -7.26 13.27 1.53
N PRO A 15 -8.00 14.06 0.73
CA PRO A 15 -9.43 14.21 0.93
C PRO A 15 -10.12 12.89 0.58
N LYS A 16 -10.78 12.28 1.57
CA LYS A 16 -11.59 11.06 1.40
C LYS A 16 -12.71 11.34 0.39
N THR A 17 -12.54 10.92 -0.86
CA THR A 17 -13.65 10.87 -1.81
C THR A 17 -14.45 9.60 -1.56
N HIS A 18 -15.70 9.81 -1.17
CA HIS A 18 -16.70 8.81 -0.82
C HIS A 18 -17.04 7.95 -2.06
N LEU A 19 -16.58 6.70 -2.10
CA LEU A 19 -17.08 5.70 -3.05
C LEU A 19 -18.59 5.57 -2.88
N GLN A 20 -19.35 5.98 -3.91
CA GLN A 20 -20.77 5.71 -3.98
C GLN A 20 -20.98 4.27 -4.44
N THR A 21 -21.28 3.39 -3.49
CA THR A 21 -21.73 2.03 -3.76
C THR A 21 -23.12 2.09 -4.41
N SER A 22 -23.20 1.86 -5.71
CA SER A 22 -24.48 1.63 -6.39
C SER A 22 -24.97 0.21 -6.06
N THR A 23 -25.98 0.10 -5.22
CA THR A 23 -26.65 -1.16 -4.88
C THR A 23 -27.50 -1.66 -6.05
N PHE A 24 -27.06 -2.72 -6.73
CA PHE A 24 -27.93 -3.51 -7.59
C PHE A 24 -28.90 -4.32 -6.73
N HIS A 25 -30.15 -3.89 -6.70
CA HIS A 25 -31.21 -4.51 -5.92
C HIS A 25 -31.76 -5.76 -6.63
N ARG A 26 -31.35 -6.95 -6.18
CA ARG A 26 -32.01 -8.22 -6.55
C ARG A 26 -33.12 -8.51 -5.55
N GLN A 27 -34.37 -8.36 -5.98
CA GLN A 27 -35.55 -8.71 -5.17
C GLN A 27 -35.66 -10.23 -5.07
N ASN A 28 -35.59 -10.77 -3.85
CA ASN A 28 -36.27 -12.02 -3.54
C ASN A 28 -37.08 -11.87 -2.26
N LEU A 29 -38.36 -12.16 -2.45
CA LEU A 29 -39.49 -11.94 -1.58
C LEU A 29 -39.69 -13.15 -0.68
N THR A 30 -39.43 -13.04 0.62
CA THR A 30 -40.04 -13.93 1.63
C THR A 30 -40.30 -13.18 2.94
N LYS A 31 -41.58 -13.16 3.32
CA LYS A 31 -42.20 -12.49 4.47
C LYS A 31 -41.86 -13.13 5.82
N ARG A 32 -42.09 -12.31 6.87
CA ARG A 32 -42.39 -12.57 8.31
C ARG A 32 -41.16 -12.45 9.23
N GLY A 33 -41.19 -11.72 10.36
CA GLY A 33 -42.26 -10.97 11.00
C GLY A 33 -41.78 -10.24 12.27
N SER A 34 -42.60 -9.27 12.68
CA SER A 34 -42.80 -8.66 14.01
C SER A 34 -41.60 -8.19 14.85
N ALA A 35 -41.48 -6.86 14.94
CA ALA A 35 -40.79 -6.16 16.01
C ALA A 35 -41.51 -6.36 17.36
N SER A 36 -40.74 -6.62 18.41
CA SER A 36 -41.14 -6.38 19.80
C SER A 36 -39.93 -5.85 20.57
N LEU A 37 -39.94 -4.55 20.83
CA LEU A 37 -39.03 -3.89 21.77
C LEU A 37 -39.47 -4.26 23.19
N THR A 38 -38.62 -4.96 23.93
CA THR A 38 -38.82 -5.15 25.37
C THR A 38 -37.63 -4.55 26.13
N ARG A 39 -37.91 -3.40 26.74
CA ARG A 39 -37.13 -2.68 27.74
C ARG A 39 -37.09 -3.51 29.04
N THR A 40 -35.90 -3.64 29.67
CA THR A 40 -35.72 -3.50 31.13
C THR A 40 -34.27 -3.69 31.61
N SER A 41 -33.88 -2.82 32.55
CA SER A 41 -33.02 -3.05 33.73
C SER A 41 -31.50 -3.12 33.59
N ILE A 42 -30.86 -2.04 34.05
CA ILE A 42 -29.46 -2.00 34.50
C ILE A 42 -29.27 -2.87 35.75
N SER A 43 -28.42 -3.90 35.64
CA SER A 43 -27.89 -4.68 36.76
C SER A 43 -26.37 -4.58 36.73
N SER A 44 -25.78 -4.24 37.86
CA SER A 44 -24.36 -4.00 38.02
C SER A 44 -23.65 -5.32 38.35
N ASP A 45 -23.02 -5.96 37.36
CA ASP A 45 -22.09 -7.07 37.58
C ASP A 45 -20.69 -6.72 37.05
N PRO A 46 -19.60 -7.04 37.78
CA PRO A 46 -18.24 -6.75 37.37
C PRO A 46 -17.77 -7.80 36.36
N HIS A 47 -18.03 -7.57 35.07
CA HIS A 47 -17.56 -8.45 34.00
C HIS A 47 -16.04 -8.28 33.74
N PRO A 48 -15.28 -9.38 33.53
CA PRO A 48 -13.95 -9.30 32.96
C PRO A 48 -14.07 -8.74 31.53
N LEU A 49 -13.48 -7.58 31.30
CA LEU A 49 -13.35 -6.97 29.96
C LEU A 49 -12.36 -7.78 29.12
N HIS A 50 -12.72 -9.00 28.73
CA HIS A 50 -12.05 -9.71 27.64
C HIS A 50 -12.91 -9.60 26.39
N ARG A 51 -13.02 -8.39 25.86
CA ARG A 51 -13.64 -8.16 24.55
C ARG A 51 -12.72 -8.70 23.46
N LYS A 52 -12.98 -9.93 23.02
CA LYS A 52 -12.62 -10.35 21.66
C LYS A 52 -13.54 -9.59 20.70
N CYS A 53 -13.19 -8.36 20.36
CA CYS A 53 -13.84 -7.65 19.26
C CYS A 53 -13.31 -8.22 17.93
N SER A 54 -13.76 -9.42 17.55
CA SER A 54 -13.57 -9.88 16.17
C SER A 54 -14.60 -9.19 15.29
N LEU A 55 -14.15 -8.49 14.24
CA LEU A 55 -15.04 -7.94 13.20
C LEU A 55 -15.96 -9.00 12.58
N ALA A 56 -15.55 -10.28 12.65
CA ALA A 56 -16.32 -11.45 12.24
C ALA A 56 -17.69 -11.60 12.95
N PHE A 57 -17.92 -10.92 14.09
CA PHE A 57 -19.22 -10.93 14.76
C PHE A 57 -20.20 -9.88 14.20
N LEU A 58 -19.70 -8.83 13.53
CA LEU A 58 -20.51 -7.70 13.07
C LEU A 58 -21.11 -7.92 11.68
N ALA A 59 -20.41 -8.65 10.82
CA ALA A 59 -20.89 -9.09 9.52
C ALA A 59 -20.06 -10.29 9.03
N PRO A 60 -20.61 -11.15 8.16
CA PRO A 60 -19.82 -12.15 7.45
C PRO A 60 -18.66 -11.49 6.68
N LEU A 61 -17.53 -12.17 6.58
CA LEU A 61 -16.45 -11.75 5.68
C LEU A 61 -16.93 -11.92 4.23
N GLU A 62 -17.03 -10.82 3.49
CA GLU A 62 -17.49 -10.84 2.10
C GLU A 62 -16.34 -10.83 1.08
N ALA A 63 -15.23 -10.14 1.40
CA ALA A 63 -14.08 -10.02 0.51
C ALA A 63 -12.78 -9.71 1.27
N ILE A 64 -11.64 -10.05 0.66
CA ILE A 64 -10.30 -9.63 1.06
C ILE A 64 -9.65 -8.95 -0.16
N LEU A 65 -9.06 -7.78 0.05
CA LEU A 65 -8.25 -7.09 -0.96
C LEU A 65 -6.78 -7.29 -0.60
N PHE A 66 -6.04 -7.96 -1.48
CA PHE A 66 -4.59 -8.09 -1.38
C PHE A 66 -3.93 -7.04 -2.26
N ASP A 67 -2.90 -6.40 -1.73
CA ASP A 67 -1.92 -5.72 -2.57
C ASP A 67 -1.07 -6.76 -3.32
N ILE A 68 -0.34 -6.35 -4.36
CA ILE A 68 0.55 -7.23 -5.12
C ILE A 68 1.94 -7.23 -4.49
N ASP A 69 2.57 -6.07 -4.46
CA ASP A 69 3.97 -5.91 -4.06
C ASP A 69 4.11 -6.03 -2.54
N GLY A 70 5.08 -6.81 -2.09
CA GLY A 70 5.29 -7.12 -0.67
C GLY A 70 4.15 -7.90 0.00
N THR A 71 3.10 -8.29 -0.73
CA THR A 71 1.93 -9.03 -0.19
C THR A 71 1.71 -10.38 -0.89
N LEU A 72 1.63 -10.41 -2.21
CA LEU A 72 1.48 -11.67 -2.98
C LEU A 72 2.81 -12.17 -3.52
N CYS A 73 3.76 -11.27 -3.74
CA CYS A 73 5.09 -11.56 -4.23
C CYS A 73 6.14 -10.84 -3.39
N ASP A 74 7.32 -11.45 -3.24
CA ASP A 74 8.50 -10.78 -2.67
C ASP A 74 9.21 -9.98 -3.77
N SER A 75 8.59 -8.88 -4.21
CA SER A 75 9.07 -8.03 -5.30
C SER A 75 9.99 -6.90 -4.84
N ASP A 76 9.97 -6.54 -3.55
CA ASP A 76 10.75 -5.44 -2.98
C ASP A 76 12.26 -5.54 -3.26
N PRO A 77 12.93 -6.71 -3.15
CA PRO A 77 14.34 -6.81 -3.46
C PRO A 77 14.67 -6.45 -4.92
N LEU A 78 13.75 -6.76 -5.84
CA LEU A 78 13.91 -6.42 -7.27
C LEU A 78 13.63 -4.94 -7.53
N HIS A 79 12.63 -4.36 -6.85
CA HIS A 79 12.40 -2.92 -6.91
C HIS A 79 13.60 -2.12 -6.39
N TYR A 80 14.13 -2.50 -5.23
CA TYR A 80 15.33 -1.89 -4.67
C TYR A 80 16.50 -1.96 -5.66
N TYR A 81 16.77 -3.14 -6.23
CA TYR A 81 17.85 -3.30 -7.20
C TYR A 81 17.65 -2.41 -8.44
N ALA A 82 16.45 -2.42 -9.03
CA ALA A 82 16.15 -1.59 -10.20
C ALA A 82 16.32 -0.09 -9.90
N PHE A 83 15.82 0.38 -8.76
CA PHE A 83 16.03 1.76 -8.34
C PHE A 83 17.50 2.09 -8.12
N ARG A 84 18.21 1.26 -7.35
CA ARG A 84 19.61 1.51 -7.00
C ARG A 84 20.49 1.71 -8.24
N GLU A 85 20.37 0.82 -9.22
CA GLU A 85 21.15 0.92 -10.45
C GLU A 85 20.72 2.14 -11.28
N MET A 86 19.42 2.31 -11.53
CA MET A 86 18.92 3.37 -12.42
C MET A 86 19.18 4.77 -11.85
N ILE A 87 18.92 5.02 -10.56
CA ILE A 87 19.15 6.36 -9.99
C ILE A 87 20.65 6.69 -9.95
N GLN A 88 21.51 5.66 -9.84
CA GLN A 88 22.95 5.85 -9.87
C GLN A 88 23.43 6.28 -11.26
N GLU A 89 22.89 5.71 -12.33
CA GLU A 89 23.22 6.08 -13.72
C GLU A 89 22.97 7.56 -14.02
N VAL A 90 21.98 8.16 -13.37
CA VAL A 90 21.62 9.57 -13.55
C VAL A 90 22.36 10.50 -12.56
N GLY A 91 23.30 9.96 -11.79
CA GLY A 91 24.16 10.71 -10.87
C GLY A 91 23.50 11.08 -9.54
N PHE A 92 22.39 10.44 -9.16
CA PHE A 92 21.77 10.67 -7.86
C PHE A 92 22.77 10.42 -6.73
N ASN A 93 22.70 11.21 -5.66
CA ASN A 93 23.62 11.13 -4.52
C ASN A 93 25.12 11.17 -4.94
N GLY A 94 25.44 11.95 -5.99
CA GLY A 94 26.80 12.02 -6.53
C GLY A 94 27.32 10.70 -7.10
N GLY A 95 26.42 9.81 -7.51
CA GLY A 95 26.76 8.47 -8.04
C GLY A 95 27.04 7.42 -6.96
N ILE A 96 26.80 7.72 -5.68
CA ILE A 96 26.91 6.74 -4.60
C ILE A 96 25.59 5.96 -4.51
N PRO A 97 25.61 4.61 -4.59
CA PRO A 97 24.40 3.79 -4.49
C PRO A 97 23.62 4.08 -3.21
N ILE A 98 22.29 4.12 -3.30
CA ILE A 98 21.43 4.13 -2.12
C ILE A 98 21.51 2.80 -1.38
N THR A 99 21.26 2.84 -0.07
CA THR A 99 21.12 1.63 0.73
C THR A 99 19.67 1.13 0.70
N GLU A 100 19.46 -0.08 1.16
CA GLU A 100 18.13 -0.68 1.28
C GLU A 100 17.28 0.07 2.32
N GLU A 101 17.89 0.52 3.42
CA GLU A 101 17.20 1.32 4.45
C GLU A 101 16.66 2.63 3.88
N PHE A 102 17.46 3.32 3.05
CA PHE A 102 17.00 4.53 2.38
C PHE A 102 15.83 4.26 1.44
N PHE A 103 15.90 3.16 0.68
CA PHE A 103 14.83 2.73 -0.20
C PHE A 103 13.54 2.46 0.58
N ILE A 104 13.60 1.71 1.67
CA ILE A 104 12.44 1.41 2.52
C ILE A 104 11.83 2.69 3.10
N GLU A 105 12.66 3.58 3.63
CA GLU A 105 12.19 4.78 4.32
C GLU A 105 11.63 5.85 3.37
N ASN A 106 12.10 5.93 2.13
CA ASN A 106 11.83 7.09 1.27
C ASN A 106 11.27 6.75 -0.13
N ILE A 107 11.21 5.48 -0.53
CA ILE A 107 10.81 5.08 -1.87
C ILE A 107 9.73 3.99 -1.84
N SER A 108 9.88 2.98 -0.97
CA SER A 108 8.96 1.85 -0.91
C SER A 108 7.52 2.30 -0.63
N GLY A 109 6.56 1.72 -1.36
CA GLY A 109 5.13 2.03 -1.25
C GLY A 109 4.69 3.39 -1.81
N MET A 110 5.60 4.23 -2.30
CA MET A 110 5.25 5.52 -2.90
C MET A 110 4.90 5.39 -4.38
N HIS A 111 3.98 6.23 -4.86
CA HIS A 111 3.61 6.27 -6.27
C HIS A 111 4.68 7.00 -7.10
N ASN A 112 4.94 6.55 -8.34
CA ASN A 112 6.00 7.09 -9.20
C ASN A 112 5.83 8.61 -9.43
N GLU A 113 4.60 9.10 -9.56
CA GLU A 113 4.26 10.50 -9.75
C GLU A 113 4.70 11.37 -8.57
N GLU A 114 4.59 10.85 -7.36
CA GLU A 114 5.06 11.54 -6.15
C GLU A 114 6.58 11.54 -6.08
N LEU A 115 7.19 10.38 -6.38
CA LEU A 115 8.64 10.22 -6.41
C LEU A 115 9.34 11.09 -7.45
N CYS A 116 8.67 11.49 -8.53
CA CYS A 116 9.21 12.45 -9.50
C CYS A 116 9.65 13.74 -8.82
N GLY A 117 8.80 14.33 -7.97
CA GLY A 117 9.10 15.59 -7.29
C GLY A 117 10.03 15.42 -6.09
N VAL A 118 9.98 14.25 -5.43
CA VAL A 118 10.80 13.96 -4.26
C VAL A 118 12.24 13.66 -4.67
N LEU A 119 12.47 12.73 -5.61
CA LEU A 119 13.81 12.30 -6.01
C LEU A 119 14.48 13.28 -6.99
N PHE A 120 13.69 13.95 -7.83
CA PHE A 120 14.20 14.81 -8.90
C PHE A 120 13.51 16.18 -8.93
N PRO A 121 13.60 16.98 -7.85
CA PRO A 121 12.91 18.27 -7.73
C PRO A 121 13.31 19.27 -8.84
N ASP A 122 14.53 19.16 -9.35
CA ASP A 122 15.08 20.05 -10.38
C ASP A 122 14.85 19.55 -11.81
N TRP A 123 14.22 18.38 -12.00
CA TRP A 123 13.96 17.84 -13.33
C TRP A 123 12.61 18.31 -13.85
N ASP A 124 12.50 18.42 -15.17
CA ASP A 124 11.19 18.52 -15.80
C ASP A 124 10.42 17.20 -15.63
N LEU A 125 9.09 17.31 -15.54
CA LEU A 125 8.21 16.17 -15.27
C LEU A 125 8.30 15.08 -16.35
N GLN A 126 8.57 15.44 -17.61
CA GLN A 126 8.65 14.46 -18.70
C GLN A 126 9.91 13.60 -18.56
N ARG A 127 11.04 14.21 -18.25
CA ARG A 127 12.29 13.51 -17.96
C ARG A 127 12.14 12.60 -16.73
N ALA A 128 11.53 13.09 -15.66
CA ALA A 128 11.30 12.28 -14.45
C ALA A 128 10.39 11.08 -14.75
N ARG A 129 9.28 11.28 -15.48
CA ARG A 129 8.40 10.17 -15.89
C ARG A 129 9.11 9.12 -16.73
N LYS A 130 9.89 9.56 -17.72
CA LYS A 130 10.67 8.65 -18.57
C LYS A 130 11.63 7.79 -17.73
N PHE A 131 12.27 8.38 -16.71
CA PHE A 131 13.11 7.62 -15.78
C PHE A 131 12.34 6.49 -15.09
N PHE A 132 11.13 6.75 -14.59
CA PHE A 132 10.31 5.71 -13.97
C PHE A 132 9.83 4.67 -14.97
N GLU A 133 9.50 5.05 -16.20
CA GLU A 133 9.18 4.10 -17.28
C GLU A 133 10.35 3.16 -17.57
N ASP A 134 11.57 3.71 -17.73
CA ASP A 134 12.78 2.93 -17.99
C ASP A 134 13.12 2.00 -16.80
N LYS A 135 12.94 2.48 -15.56
CA LYS A 135 13.10 1.68 -14.34
C LYS A 135 12.09 0.54 -14.28
N GLU A 136 10.83 0.80 -14.65
CA GLU A 136 9.80 -0.24 -14.74
C GLU A 136 10.10 -1.28 -15.84
N ASP A 137 10.67 -0.86 -16.97
CA ASP A 137 11.16 -1.78 -18.00
C ASP A 137 12.31 -2.67 -17.50
N MET A 138 13.20 -2.12 -16.69
CA MET A 138 14.25 -2.91 -16.02
C MET A 138 13.64 -3.88 -15.02
N PHE A 139 12.73 -3.42 -14.17
CA PHE A 139 12.03 -4.27 -13.20
C PHE A 139 11.30 -5.43 -13.90
N ARG A 140 10.53 -5.16 -14.96
CA ARG A 140 9.82 -6.22 -15.72
C ARG A 140 10.76 -7.31 -16.24
N ARG A 141 11.95 -6.93 -16.73
CA ARG A 141 12.98 -7.87 -17.17
C ARG A 141 13.46 -8.74 -16.00
N LEU A 142 13.83 -8.12 -14.89
CA LEU A 142 14.29 -8.82 -13.68
C LEU A 142 13.22 -9.74 -13.08
N ALA A 143 11.99 -9.26 -12.99
CA ALA A 143 10.86 -9.99 -12.44
C ALA A 143 10.55 -11.24 -13.26
N SER A 144 10.64 -11.16 -14.60
CA SER A 144 10.43 -12.32 -15.47
C SER A 144 11.42 -13.45 -15.25
N GLU A 145 12.62 -13.14 -14.73
CA GLU A 145 13.69 -14.09 -14.49
C GLU A 145 13.74 -14.60 -13.05
N ARG A 146 13.34 -13.78 -12.07
CA ARG A 146 13.70 -13.97 -10.66
C ARG A 146 12.53 -13.85 -9.67
N LEU A 147 11.36 -13.37 -10.09
CA LEU A 147 10.27 -13.13 -9.14
C LEU A 147 9.68 -14.44 -8.64
N GLU A 148 9.68 -14.62 -7.32
CA GLU A 148 9.09 -15.79 -6.67
C GLU A 148 7.74 -15.42 -6.02
N PRO A 149 6.71 -16.28 -6.14
CA PRO A 149 5.49 -16.14 -5.36
C PRO A 149 5.79 -16.20 -3.86
N MET A 150 5.13 -15.36 -3.06
CA MET A 150 5.30 -15.42 -1.61
C MET A 150 4.78 -16.77 -1.08
N LYS A 151 5.55 -17.42 -0.21
CA LYS A 151 5.06 -18.61 0.51
C LYS A 151 3.90 -18.16 1.38
N GLY A 152 2.72 -18.75 1.17
CA GLY A 152 1.53 -18.41 1.92
C GLY A 152 1.73 -18.58 3.43
N PRO A 153 0.93 -17.87 4.26
CA PRO A 153 1.00 -18.03 5.70
C PRO A 153 0.67 -19.49 6.08
N THR A 154 1.65 -20.20 6.65
CA THR A 154 1.47 -21.52 7.28
C THR A 154 0.68 -21.45 8.57
#